data_AF-A0A7X3SR55-F1
#
_entry.id   AF-A0A7X3SR55-F1
#
_cell.length_a   1.000
_cell.length_b   1.000
_cell.length_c   1.000
_cell.angle_alpha   90.00
_cell.angle_beta   90.00
_cell.angle_gamma   90.00
#
_symmetry.space_group_name_H-M   'P 1'
#
loop_
_entity.id
_entity.type
_entity.pdbx_description
1 polymer ?
#
loop_
_entity_poly.entity_id
_entity_poly.type
_entity_poly.pdbx_seq_one_letter_code
_entity_poly.pdbx_strand_id
1 'polypeptide(L)'
;MPSNPNIPSVRYRSQSGLKSLSPWSIERGTKFLFAEGDARHDRLKLKVEARVHFSPDALEDVLGDISHRDPDSRPDVLRLENRGPDRWNVSTVRDTWLFNAHGTADLAKPGLLVFKLELDLNPTTFLAHQPTPRIADIQARPAAEALRVDPNVRQYLRAVTADGNDNMLLGVDYLGSTVFDHRAERWDALMDTYMGKVQELLAATLVPANRLAVLDAIIFKSIVQAEVHWELEHRDAVSWVSGFRKALFAADNATRFTVYQIGNAECIKLTINPEIALKIYAKEAANRVRFEIEFIGKINRSFRTHSRAGYRTSVPDQLKALRVPAAKHVQRTWNEVMKFTAIEDNATDLCDFMARLNRCVPEENRRVIVSLLANQRRLCETIPDGFAPSTVCQALEREGILIRTRIRKRAPQAQYALAPSWSRMFDRLLNRNDAPPHLMN
;
A
#
# COMPACT_ATOMS: atom_id res chain seq x y z
N MET A 1 32.36 9.33 -26.06
CA MET A 1 32.00 10.46 -25.18
C MET A 1 30.72 10.09 -24.44
N PRO A 2 30.65 10.31 -23.12
CA PRO A 2 31.04 9.29 -22.17
C PRO A 2 29.85 8.50 -21.60
N SER A 3 30.09 7.21 -21.43
CA SER A 3 29.40 6.34 -20.47
C SER A 3 29.38 7.00 -19.10
N ASN A 4 28.19 7.38 -18.64
CA ASN A 4 28.02 7.77 -17.25
C ASN A 4 28.12 6.49 -16.39
N PRO A 5 29.06 6.41 -15.44
CA PRO A 5 29.40 5.21 -14.73
C PRO A 5 28.45 5.00 -13.55
N ASN A 6 28.13 3.74 -13.27
CA ASN A 6 27.65 3.26 -11.98
C ASN A 6 26.52 4.07 -11.31
N ILE A 7 25.31 4.03 -11.90
CA ILE A 7 24.19 3.67 -11.02
C ILE A 7 24.27 2.14 -10.96
N PRO A 8 24.59 1.53 -9.81
CA PRO A 8 24.45 0.09 -9.71
C PRO A 8 23.00 -0.17 -10.07
N SER A 9 22.77 -0.83 -11.20
CA SER A 9 21.51 -1.52 -11.40
C SER A 9 21.49 -2.56 -10.29
N VAL A 10 20.92 -2.18 -9.14
CA VAL A 10 20.64 -3.11 -8.07
C VAL A 10 19.57 -4.01 -8.66
N ARG A 11 20.02 -5.06 -9.35
CA ARG A 11 19.24 -6.26 -9.52
C ARG A 11 19.01 -6.76 -8.11
N TYR A 12 17.87 -6.37 -7.53
CA TYR A 12 17.40 -6.84 -6.24
C TYR A 12 17.37 -8.37 -6.30
N ARG A 13 18.39 -9.00 -5.71
CA ARG A 13 18.42 -10.45 -5.51
C ARG A 13 17.43 -10.76 -4.38
N SER A 14 16.44 -11.58 -4.67
CA SER A 14 15.41 -11.96 -3.71
C SER A 14 15.98 -12.84 -2.60
N GLN A 15 15.66 -12.47 -1.35
CA GLN A 15 15.33 -13.27 -0.15
C GLN A 15 15.28 -12.32 1.07
N SER A 16 14.29 -11.47 1.36
CA SER A 16 13.02 -11.11 0.76
C SER A 16 12.73 -9.64 1.17
N GLY A 17 13.05 -8.70 0.28
CA GLY A 17 12.80 -7.26 0.40
C GLY A 17 11.64 -6.83 -0.51
N LEU A 18 11.29 -5.53 -0.53
CA LEU A 18 10.10 -4.94 -1.19
C LEU A 18 9.44 -5.83 -2.25
N LYS A 19 8.14 -6.14 -2.09
CA LYS A 19 7.48 -7.16 -2.89
C LYS A 19 7.31 -6.62 -4.30
N SER A 20 7.84 -7.36 -5.27
CA SER A 20 7.63 -7.04 -6.68
C SER A 20 6.21 -7.41 -7.10
N LEU A 21 5.58 -6.56 -7.89
CA LEU A 21 4.34 -6.83 -8.62
C LEU A 21 4.52 -7.79 -9.83
N SER A 22 5.67 -8.46 -9.95
CA SER A 22 5.96 -9.41 -11.04
C SER A 22 4.96 -10.58 -11.12
N PRO A 23 4.79 -11.23 -12.30
CA PRO A 23 3.90 -12.38 -12.46
C PRO A 23 4.13 -13.54 -11.47
N TRP A 24 5.38 -13.74 -11.04
CA TRP A 24 5.73 -14.74 -10.03
C TRP A 24 5.13 -14.45 -8.63
N SER A 25 4.83 -13.18 -8.33
CA SER A 25 4.15 -12.78 -7.10
C SER A 25 2.66 -13.14 -7.11
N ILE A 26 2.05 -13.22 -8.29
CA ILE A 26 0.66 -13.66 -8.51
C ILE A 26 0.53 -15.15 -8.16
N GLU A 27 1.53 -15.98 -8.52
CA GLU A 27 1.57 -17.42 -8.20
C GLU A 27 1.67 -17.71 -6.68
N ARG A 28 2.33 -16.83 -5.91
CA ARG A 28 2.40 -16.93 -4.44
C ARG A 28 1.12 -16.49 -3.71
N GLY A 29 0.18 -15.90 -4.45
CA GLY A 29 -1.14 -15.51 -3.95
C GLY A 29 -1.18 -14.18 -3.18
N THR A 30 -2.38 -13.64 -3.03
CA THR A 30 -2.62 -12.29 -2.45
C THR A 30 -2.21 -12.12 -1.01
N LYS A 31 -2.22 -13.19 -0.22
CA LYS A 31 -1.74 -13.17 1.17
C LYS A 31 -0.25 -12.87 1.25
N PHE A 32 0.53 -13.29 0.24
CA PHE A 32 1.93 -12.91 0.15
C PHE A 32 2.05 -11.42 -0.14
N LEU A 33 1.31 -10.85 -1.10
CA LEU A 33 1.44 -9.43 -1.46
C LEU A 33 1.00 -8.48 -0.33
N PHE A 34 -0.13 -8.78 0.31
CA PHE A 34 -0.79 -7.88 1.27
C PHE A 34 -0.88 -8.53 2.65
N ALA A 35 0.25 -9.00 3.16
CA ALA A 35 0.34 -9.55 4.51
C ALA A 35 0.05 -8.46 5.56
N GLU A 36 -0.68 -8.83 6.60
CA GLU A 36 -1.06 -7.90 7.69
C GLU A 36 0.16 -7.36 8.46
N GLY A 37 1.22 -8.18 8.61
CA GLY A 37 2.46 -7.79 9.28
C GLY A 37 3.28 -6.73 8.52
N ASP A 38 3.04 -6.56 7.22
CA ASP A 38 3.72 -5.55 6.39
C ASP A 38 2.92 -4.24 6.25
N ALA A 39 1.69 -4.24 6.77
CA ALA A 39 0.81 -3.08 6.67
C ALA A 39 1.30 -1.97 7.60
N ARG A 40 1.31 -0.73 7.09
CA ARG A 40 1.74 0.46 7.82
C ARG A 40 0.58 1.44 7.97
N HIS A 41 0.68 2.33 8.95
CA HIS A 41 -0.27 3.43 9.11
C HIS A 41 0.23 4.67 8.40
N ASP A 42 -0.66 5.47 7.82
CA ASP A 42 -0.28 6.76 7.23
C ASP A 42 -0.98 7.91 7.92
N ARG A 43 -2.13 8.38 7.45
CA ARG A 43 -2.88 9.37 8.20
C ARG A 43 -3.71 8.74 9.31
N LEU A 44 -3.63 9.30 10.50
CA LEU A 44 -4.41 8.91 11.67
C LEU A 44 -5.07 10.16 12.27
N LYS A 45 -6.37 10.07 12.57
CA LYS A 45 -7.06 11.08 13.37
C LYS A 45 -7.54 10.49 14.67
N LEU A 46 -7.10 11.05 15.79
CA LEU A 46 -7.36 10.53 17.13
C LEU A 46 -8.00 11.59 18.01
N LYS A 47 -9.00 11.22 18.82
CA LYS A 47 -9.48 12.08 19.91
C LYS A 47 -8.63 11.86 21.15
N VAL A 48 -8.19 12.96 21.75
CA VAL A 48 -7.36 13.01 22.95
C VAL A 48 -8.00 13.91 23.98
N GLU A 49 -7.94 13.51 25.23
CA GLU A 49 -8.34 14.33 26.37
C GLU A 49 -7.15 14.50 27.29
N ALA A 50 -6.87 15.73 27.70
CA ALA A 50 -5.89 16.04 28.74
C ALA A 50 -6.56 16.82 29.87
N ARG A 51 -6.16 16.56 31.11
CA ARG A 51 -6.72 17.20 32.30
C ARG A 51 -5.61 17.88 33.08
N VAL A 52 -5.74 19.19 33.26
CA VAL A 52 -4.77 20.03 33.94
C VAL A 52 -5.42 20.64 35.17
N HIS A 53 -4.90 20.28 36.34
CA HIS A 53 -5.25 20.90 37.60
C HIS A 53 -4.36 22.11 37.82
N PHE A 54 -4.92 23.21 38.33
CA PHE A 54 -4.17 24.44 38.57
C PHE A 54 -4.75 25.18 39.78
N SER A 55 -3.94 26.01 40.45
CA SER A 55 -4.47 26.97 41.43
C SER A 55 -5.34 28.01 40.72
N PRO A 56 -6.53 28.42 41.21
CA PRO A 56 -7.38 29.39 40.53
C PRO A 56 -6.65 30.66 40.04
N ASP A 57 -5.69 31.14 40.83
CA ASP A 57 -4.88 32.33 40.52
C ASP A 57 -3.85 32.10 39.38
N ALA A 58 -3.60 30.85 39.02
CA ALA A 58 -2.67 30.44 37.97
C ALA A 58 -3.35 30.18 36.61
N LEU A 59 -4.65 30.49 36.46
CA LEU A 59 -5.36 30.27 35.19
C LEU A 59 -4.73 31.05 34.03
N GLU A 60 -4.46 32.34 34.27
CA GLU A 60 -3.83 33.21 33.28
C GLU A 60 -2.40 32.79 32.99
N ASP A 61 -1.68 32.24 33.96
CA ASP A 61 -0.35 31.69 33.74
C ASP A 61 -0.37 30.46 32.82
N VAL A 62 -1.32 29.55 33.02
CA VAL A 62 -1.47 28.33 32.22
C VAL A 62 -1.94 28.66 30.79
N LEU A 63 -2.89 29.60 30.63
CA LEU A 63 -3.44 29.97 29.31
C LEU A 63 -2.58 31.03 28.59
N GLY A 64 -1.98 31.95 29.33
CA GLY A 64 -1.08 33.01 28.84
C GLY A 64 0.16 32.43 28.16
N ASP A 65 0.72 31.37 28.73
CA ASP A 65 1.87 30.65 28.15
C ASP A 65 1.55 29.92 26.84
N ILE A 66 0.29 29.57 26.58
CA ILE A 66 -0.16 28.97 25.30
C ILE A 66 -0.42 30.07 24.25
N SER A 67 -0.45 31.34 24.65
CA SER A 67 -0.97 32.41 23.80
C SER A 67 -0.01 33.54 23.44
N HIS A 68 1.16 33.64 24.09
CA HIS A 68 2.15 34.71 23.86
C HIS A 68 3.60 34.23 23.92
N ARG A 69 4.01 33.35 23.02
CA ARG A 69 5.43 32.99 22.89
C ARG A 69 5.91 33.41 21.51
N ASP A 70 7.08 34.05 21.53
CA ASP A 70 7.73 34.59 20.35
C ASP A 70 8.21 33.42 19.46
N PRO A 71 7.80 33.35 18.17
CA PRO A 71 8.18 32.29 17.24
C PRO A 71 9.69 32.02 17.20
N ASP A 72 10.50 33.04 17.49
CA ASP A 72 11.95 32.99 17.35
C ASP A 72 12.67 32.51 18.62
N SER A 73 12.03 32.49 19.80
CA SER A 73 12.69 32.15 21.08
C SER A 73 12.35 30.76 21.63
N ARG A 74 11.12 30.27 21.40
CA ARG A 74 10.67 28.89 21.65
C ARG A 74 9.55 28.58 20.64
N PRO A 75 9.72 27.60 19.74
CA PRO A 75 8.65 27.30 18.80
C PRO A 75 7.41 26.83 19.58
N ASP A 76 6.30 27.52 19.36
CA ASP A 76 5.04 27.24 20.03
C ASP A 76 4.39 25.98 19.51
N VAL A 77 4.04 25.08 20.42
CA VAL A 77 3.34 23.84 20.07
C VAL A 77 1.86 24.11 19.86
N LEU A 78 1.22 24.78 20.82
CA LEU A 78 -0.21 25.08 20.82
C LEU A 78 -0.43 26.61 20.84
N ARG A 79 -1.54 27.04 20.24
CA ARG A 79 -2.04 28.42 20.25
C ARG A 79 -3.50 28.43 20.71
N LEU A 80 -3.87 29.47 21.45
CA LEU A 80 -5.26 29.75 21.82
C LEU A 80 -5.92 30.73 20.85
N GLU A 81 -7.12 30.38 20.41
CA GLU A 81 -7.98 31.20 19.56
C GLU A 81 -9.35 31.39 20.24
N ASN A 82 -10.10 32.42 19.85
CA ASN A 82 -11.49 32.67 20.28
C ASN A 82 -11.69 32.50 21.80
N ARG A 83 -11.10 33.40 22.59
CA ARG A 83 -11.13 33.32 24.05
C ARG A 83 -12.52 33.66 24.60
N GLY A 84 -13.19 32.67 25.20
CA GLY A 84 -14.38 32.85 26.03
C GLY A 84 -14.06 32.85 27.53
N PRO A 85 -15.06 33.05 28.39
CA PRO A 85 -14.87 33.07 29.84
C PRO A 85 -14.53 31.69 30.44
N ASP A 86 -15.04 30.61 29.83
CA ASP A 86 -14.92 29.22 30.30
C ASP A 86 -14.43 28.26 29.21
N ARG A 87 -14.23 28.75 27.99
CA ARG A 87 -13.86 27.93 26.84
C ARG A 87 -12.96 28.69 25.88
N TRP A 88 -11.93 27.99 25.40
CA TRP A 88 -10.96 28.50 24.44
C TRP A 88 -10.78 27.50 23.30
N ASN A 89 -10.65 27.98 22.07
CA ASN A 89 -10.22 27.12 20.98
C ASN A 89 -8.71 26.91 21.06
N VAL A 90 -8.27 25.69 20.82
CA VAL A 90 -6.86 25.30 20.86
C VAL A 90 -6.50 24.74 19.50
N SER A 91 -5.36 25.14 18.94
CA SER A 91 -4.79 24.44 17.79
C SER A 91 -3.27 24.40 17.84
N THR A 92 -2.63 23.54 17.05
CA THR A 92 -1.18 23.60 16.86
C THR A 92 -0.80 24.77 15.97
N VAL A 93 0.43 25.27 16.15
CA VAL A 93 1.03 26.19 15.18
C VAL A 93 1.24 25.46 13.85
N ARG A 94 0.73 26.05 12.77
CA ARG A 94 0.80 25.46 11.44
C ARG A 94 2.25 25.30 10.99
N ASP A 95 2.48 24.28 10.16
CA ASP A 95 3.73 24.09 9.42
C ASP A 95 5.02 23.92 10.25
N THR A 96 4.92 23.85 11.57
CA THR A 96 6.07 23.79 12.49
C THR A 96 6.30 22.37 13.03
N TRP A 97 5.22 21.61 13.21
CA TRP A 97 5.24 20.30 13.86
C TRP A 97 4.77 19.19 12.92
N LEU A 98 5.29 17.99 13.12
CA LEU A 98 4.97 16.79 12.34
C LEU A 98 3.61 16.16 12.72
N PHE A 99 2.85 16.84 13.57
CA PHE A 99 1.48 16.53 13.92
C PHE A 99 0.66 17.81 13.97
N ASN A 100 -0.67 17.70 13.83
CA ASN A 100 -1.58 18.80 14.11
C ASN A 100 -2.53 18.45 15.25
N ALA A 101 -2.90 19.44 16.06
CA ALA A 101 -3.97 19.33 17.04
C ALA A 101 -4.97 20.46 16.81
N HIS A 102 -6.25 20.18 17.04
CA HIS A 102 -7.28 21.21 17.12
C HIS A 102 -8.38 20.77 18.10
N GLY A 103 -9.01 21.71 18.77
CA GLY A 103 -10.02 21.38 19.76
C GLY A 103 -10.31 22.52 20.71
N THR A 104 -10.64 22.18 21.95
CA THR A 104 -10.97 23.18 22.97
C THR A 104 -10.29 22.89 24.29
N ALA A 105 -10.04 23.96 25.05
CA ALA A 105 -9.81 23.92 26.48
C ALA A 105 -11.08 24.41 27.17
N ASP A 106 -11.66 23.60 28.05
CA ASP A 106 -12.87 23.93 28.78
C ASP A 106 -12.52 24.03 30.28
N LEU A 107 -12.91 25.12 30.94
CA LEU A 107 -12.87 25.25 32.39
C LEU A 107 -14.01 24.43 32.99
N ALA A 108 -13.76 23.16 33.28
CA ALA A 108 -14.80 22.24 33.75
C ALA A 108 -15.30 22.59 35.16
N LYS A 109 -14.42 23.15 35.99
CA LYS A 109 -14.70 23.70 37.32
C LYS A 109 -13.51 24.56 37.77
N PRO A 110 -13.63 25.39 38.82
CA PRO A 110 -12.48 26.12 39.36
C PRO A 110 -11.28 25.19 39.63
N GLY A 111 -10.12 25.55 39.08
CA GLY A 111 -8.88 24.78 39.20
C GLY A 111 -8.77 23.51 38.33
N LEU A 112 -9.66 23.30 37.34
CA LEU A 112 -9.56 22.19 36.39
C LEU A 112 -9.87 22.62 34.94
N LEU A 113 -8.85 22.53 34.09
CA LEU A 113 -8.96 22.66 32.64
C LEU A 113 -9.01 21.27 31.98
N VAL A 114 -9.94 21.09 31.06
CA VAL A 114 -10.08 19.88 30.25
C VAL A 114 -9.83 20.23 28.80
N PHE A 115 -8.74 19.72 28.24
CA PHE A 115 -8.41 19.86 26.83
C PHE A 115 -9.01 18.69 26.07
N LYS A 116 -9.86 18.97 25.08
CA LYS A 116 -10.45 18.00 24.16
C LYS A 116 -9.89 18.27 22.77
N LEU A 117 -8.92 17.46 22.36
CA LEU A 117 -8.17 17.65 21.14
C LEU A 117 -8.48 16.54 20.13
N GLU A 118 -8.54 16.89 18.85
CA GLU A 118 -8.39 15.97 17.74
C GLU A 118 -6.98 16.14 17.17
N LEU A 119 -6.21 15.05 17.20
CA LEU A 119 -4.86 14.98 16.65
C LEU A 119 -4.90 14.40 15.23
N ASP A 120 -4.25 15.07 14.29
CA ASP A 120 -3.91 14.55 12.96
C ASP A 120 -2.44 14.14 12.97
N LEU A 121 -2.19 12.83 12.96
CA LEU A 121 -0.88 12.21 13.05
C LEU A 121 -0.52 11.56 11.72
N ASN A 122 0.75 11.68 11.32
CA ASN A 122 1.26 10.98 10.15
C ASN A 122 2.61 10.27 10.45
N PRO A 123 2.62 8.98 10.84
CA PRO A 123 3.83 8.27 11.20
C PRO A 123 4.81 8.12 10.04
N THR A 124 4.33 8.05 8.79
CA THR A 124 5.19 7.99 7.60
C THR A 124 5.91 9.32 7.40
N THR A 125 5.20 10.45 7.45
CA THR A 125 5.83 11.78 7.40
C THR A 125 6.79 11.97 8.56
N PHE A 126 6.38 11.59 9.77
CA PHE A 126 7.25 11.66 10.95
C PHE A 126 8.56 10.92 10.71
N LEU A 127 8.50 9.68 10.24
CA LEU A 127 9.68 8.87 9.94
C LEU A 127 10.52 9.47 8.78
N ALA A 128 9.89 10.00 7.75
CA ALA A 128 10.58 10.64 6.62
C ALA A 128 11.43 11.86 7.05
N HIS A 129 11.01 12.54 8.12
CA HIS A 129 11.73 13.67 8.71
C HIS A 129 12.82 13.27 9.71
N GLN A 130 13.00 11.97 9.99
CA GLN A 130 14.05 11.54 10.91
C GLN A 130 15.40 11.42 10.18
N PRO A 131 16.51 11.86 10.82
CA PRO A 131 17.85 11.76 10.24
C PRO A 131 18.35 10.32 10.15
N THR A 132 17.69 9.39 10.85
CA THR A 132 18.03 7.97 10.90
C THR A 132 16.76 7.13 10.88
N PRO A 133 16.78 5.97 10.21
CA PRO A 133 15.67 5.02 10.23
C PRO A 133 15.62 4.16 11.50
N ARG A 134 16.63 4.27 12.39
CA ARG A 134 16.76 3.46 13.61
C ARG A 134 15.87 4.01 14.73
N ILE A 135 14.94 3.18 15.21
CA ILE A 135 13.94 3.59 16.22
C ILE A 135 14.58 4.00 17.55
N ALA A 136 15.60 3.27 18.01
CA ALA A 136 16.29 3.59 19.27
C ALA A 136 16.91 5.00 19.25
N ASP A 137 17.53 5.38 18.12
CA ASP A 137 18.13 6.70 17.96
C ASP A 137 17.04 7.79 17.96
N ILE A 138 15.89 7.54 17.34
CA ILE A 138 14.74 8.46 17.34
C ILE A 138 14.17 8.61 18.77
N GLN A 139 14.04 7.51 19.51
CA GLN A 139 13.54 7.49 20.89
C GLN A 139 14.40 8.34 21.83
N ALA A 140 15.72 8.30 21.66
CA ALA A 140 16.68 9.04 22.48
C ALA A 140 16.64 10.56 22.26
N ARG A 141 16.05 11.04 21.15
CA ARG A 141 15.95 12.47 20.85
C ARG A 141 14.90 13.17 21.72
N PRO A 142 15.09 14.43 22.14
CA PRO A 142 14.04 15.21 22.78
C PRO A 142 12.79 15.32 21.89
N ALA A 143 11.59 15.28 22.49
CA ALA A 143 10.34 15.30 21.73
C ALA A 143 10.20 16.52 20.81
N ALA A 144 10.60 17.71 21.28
CA ALA A 144 10.56 18.92 20.48
C ALA A 144 11.46 18.82 19.23
N GLU A 145 12.63 18.19 19.32
CA GLU A 145 13.53 18.03 18.18
C GLU A 145 13.05 16.95 17.21
N ALA A 146 12.52 15.83 17.73
CA ALA A 146 12.04 14.73 16.91
C ALA A 146 10.78 15.09 16.10
N LEU A 147 9.92 15.96 16.65
CA LEU A 147 8.63 16.35 16.07
C LEU A 147 8.67 17.64 15.25
N ARG A 148 9.79 18.37 15.25
CA ARG A 148 9.89 19.62 14.48
C ARG A 148 10.03 19.31 12.99
N VAL A 149 9.33 20.07 12.17
CA VAL A 149 9.49 20.02 10.71
C VAL A 149 10.85 20.56 10.34
N ASP A 150 11.65 19.73 9.66
CA ASP A 150 12.86 20.17 8.97
C ASP A 150 12.48 20.80 7.60
N PRO A 151 12.74 22.10 7.38
CA PRO A 151 12.40 22.77 6.13
C PRO A 151 13.14 22.20 4.91
N ASN A 152 14.39 21.76 5.08
CA ASN A 152 15.19 21.20 3.99
C ASN A 152 14.63 19.84 3.57
N VAL A 153 14.32 18.99 4.55
CA VAL A 153 13.67 17.70 4.26
C VAL A 153 12.30 17.92 3.63
N ARG A 154 11.51 18.87 4.14
CA ARG A 154 10.21 19.22 3.56
C ARG A 154 10.35 19.63 2.09
N GLN A 155 11.25 20.56 1.79
CA GLN A 155 11.48 21.02 0.41
C GLN A 155 11.93 19.87 -0.49
N TYR A 156 12.83 19.02 -0.01
CA TYR A 156 13.31 17.87 -0.75
C TYR A 156 12.19 16.86 -1.05
N LEU A 157 11.39 16.49 -0.05
CA LEU A 157 10.25 15.57 -0.22
C LEU A 157 9.24 16.13 -1.23
N ARG A 158 8.89 17.41 -1.12
CA ARG A 158 8.00 18.08 -2.08
C ARG A 158 8.51 18.02 -3.52
N ALA A 159 9.81 18.17 -3.71
CA ALA A 159 10.43 18.14 -5.04
C ALA A 159 10.41 16.75 -5.68
N VAL A 160 10.39 15.67 -4.88
CA VAL A 160 10.40 14.29 -5.40
C VAL A 160 9.02 13.64 -5.44
N THR A 161 8.01 14.21 -4.77
CA THR A 161 6.63 13.69 -4.79
C THR A 161 5.82 14.26 -5.95
N ALA A 162 5.05 13.43 -6.63
CA ALA A 162 4.29 13.82 -7.82
C ALA A 162 3.14 14.82 -7.52
N ASP A 163 2.58 14.78 -6.32
CA ASP A 163 1.52 15.68 -5.84
C ASP A 163 2.04 16.86 -4.98
N GLY A 164 3.36 16.90 -4.75
CA GLY A 164 4.01 17.88 -3.89
C GLY A 164 3.68 17.78 -2.39
N ASN A 165 2.95 16.77 -1.92
CA ASN A 165 2.61 16.58 -0.50
C ASN A 165 2.46 15.09 -0.08
N ASP A 166 2.86 14.13 -0.92
CA ASP A 166 2.77 12.70 -0.63
C ASP A 166 3.77 12.30 0.47
N ASN A 167 3.38 11.28 1.24
CA ASN A 167 4.18 10.76 2.34
C ASN A 167 5.21 9.79 1.78
N MET A 168 6.38 10.29 1.38
CA MET A 168 7.43 9.50 0.76
C MET A 168 8.50 9.09 1.77
N LEU A 169 8.74 7.78 1.90
CA LEU A 169 9.95 7.26 2.56
C LEU A 169 10.98 6.94 1.49
N LEU A 170 12.11 7.65 1.49
CA LEU A 170 13.20 7.46 0.54
C LEU A 170 14.25 6.52 1.14
N GLY A 171 14.62 5.48 0.40
CA GLY A 171 15.60 4.50 0.83
C GLY A 171 15.00 3.27 1.52
N VAL A 172 15.62 2.11 1.27
CA VAL A 172 15.16 0.80 1.75
C VAL A 172 15.25 0.65 3.28
N ASP A 173 16.17 1.37 3.91
CA ASP A 173 16.36 1.29 5.36
C ASP A 173 15.19 1.90 6.11
N TYR A 174 14.56 2.96 5.58
CA TYR A 174 13.33 3.54 6.13
C TYR A 174 12.12 2.61 5.98
N LEU A 175 12.19 1.62 5.09
CA LEU A 175 11.11 0.68 4.80
C LEU A 175 11.19 -0.64 5.57
N GLY A 176 12.12 -0.76 6.52
CA GLY A 176 12.26 -2.01 7.26
C GLY A 176 13.45 -2.87 6.87
N SER A 177 14.35 -2.43 5.99
CA SER A 177 15.39 -3.24 5.31
C SER A 177 14.87 -3.95 4.05
N THR A 178 15.76 -4.64 3.36
CA THR A 178 15.50 -5.57 2.24
C THR A 178 15.06 -6.96 2.74
N VAL A 179 14.68 -7.09 4.01
CA VAL A 179 14.09 -8.31 4.57
C VAL A 179 12.74 -7.95 5.20
N PHE A 180 11.71 -8.79 5.02
CA PHE A 180 10.36 -8.57 5.58
C PHE A 180 10.25 -8.92 7.06
N ASP A 181 11.18 -9.71 7.57
CA ASP A 181 11.17 -10.16 8.95
C ASP A 181 11.19 -8.96 9.91
N HIS A 182 10.36 -9.03 10.96
CA HIS A 182 10.25 -8.01 12.02
C HIS A 182 9.72 -6.62 11.58
N ARG A 183 9.22 -6.44 10.35
CA ARG A 183 8.64 -5.15 9.92
C ARG A 183 7.43 -4.73 10.75
N ALA A 184 6.58 -5.69 11.15
CA ALA A 184 5.45 -5.44 12.03
C ALA A 184 5.91 -4.86 13.37
N GLU A 185 6.88 -5.51 14.00
CA GLU A 185 7.46 -5.13 15.30
C GLU A 185 8.15 -3.76 15.21
N ARG A 186 8.91 -3.53 14.14
CA ARG A 186 9.57 -2.24 13.89
C ARG A 186 8.55 -1.12 13.70
N TRP A 187 7.49 -1.36 12.93
CA TRP A 187 6.45 -0.37 12.69
C TRP A 187 5.65 -0.09 13.97
N ASP A 188 5.39 -1.11 14.77
CA ASP A 188 4.80 -0.96 16.10
C ASP A 188 5.69 -0.10 17.02
N ALA A 189 6.99 -0.38 17.07
CA ALA A 189 7.94 0.42 17.84
C ALA A 189 8.00 1.88 17.36
N LEU A 190 7.90 2.12 16.05
CA LEU A 190 7.80 3.47 15.49
C LEU A 190 6.52 4.17 15.94
N MET A 191 5.37 3.49 15.88
CA MET A 191 4.08 4.02 16.31
C MET A 191 4.11 4.40 17.79
N ASP A 192 4.62 3.52 18.64
CA ASP A 192 4.75 3.75 20.08
C ASP A 192 5.70 4.93 20.35
N THR A 193 6.81 5.01 19.62
CA THR A 193 7.76 6.14 19.71
C THR A 193 7.11 7.45 19.30
N TYR A 194 6.42 7.48 18.16
CA TYR A 194 5.83 8.70 17.63
C TYR A 194 4.70 9.21 18.53
N MET A 195 3.78 8.33 18.95
CA MET A 195 2.71 8.68 19.88
C MET A 195 3.27 9.12 21.24
N GLY A 196 4.30 8.45 21.74
CA GLY A 196 4.99 8.82 22.97
C GLY A 196 5.63 10.22 22.90
N LYS A 197 6.31 10.54 21.79
CA LYS A 197 6.90 11.88 21.57
C LYS A 197 5.81 12.95 21.52
N VAL A 198 4.68 12.68 20.87
CA VAL A 198 3.54 13.63 20.83
C VAL A 198 2.97 13.86 22.23
N GLN A 199 2.80 12.79 23.02
CA GLN A 199 2.36 12.92 24.43
C GLN A 199 3.36 13.70 25.28
N GLU A 200 4.66 13.40 25.16
CA GLU A 200 5.75 14.09 25.88
C GLU A 200 5.74 15.60 25.57
N LEU A 201 5.64 15.96 24.29
CA LEU A 201 5.62 17.36 23.86
C LEU A 201 4.34 18.09 24.31
N LEU A 202 3.18 17.44 24.21
CA LEU A 202 1.92 18.01 24.71
C LEU A 202 1.96 18.20 26.22
N ALA A 203 2.47 17.24 26.98
CA ALA A 203 2.61 17.33 28.42
C ALA A 203 3.48 18.53 28.83
N ALA A 204 4.66 18.67 28.20
CA ALA A 204 5.56 19.79 28.44
C ALA A 204 4.96 21.15 28.04
N THR A 205 4.05 21.16 27.06
CA THR A 205 3.34 22.37 26.62
C THR A 205 2.25 22.77 27.60
N LEU A 206 1.46 21.79 28.07
CA LEU A 206 0.31 22.02 28.94
C LEU A 206 0.71 22.34 30.38
N VAL A 207 1.85 21.81 30.84
CA VAL A 207 2.40 22.06 32.18
C VAL A 207 3.90 22.32 32.07
N PRO A 208 4.31 23.57 31.80
CA PRO A 208 5.71 23.96 31.79
C PRO A 208 6.36 23.76 33.17
N ALA A 209 7.65 23.43 33.20
CA ALA A 209 8.39 23.28 34.45
C ALA A 209 8.32 24.57 35.31
N ASN A 210 8.20 24.41 36.63
CA ASN A 210 8.17 25.48 37.66
C ASN A 210 6.83 26.21 37.89
N ARG A 211 5.68 25.60 37.60
CA ARG A 211 4.36 26.24 37.76
C ARG A 211 3.41 25.46 38.69
N LEU A 212 2.41 26.16 39.24
CA LEU A 212 1.33 25.62 40.08
C LEU A 212 0.25 24.88 39.27
N ALA A 213 0.67 24.07 38.29
CA ALA A 213 -0.21 23.25 37.47
C ALA A 213 0.28 21.81 37.45
N VAL A 214 -0.64 20.86 37.42
CA VAL A 214 -0.37 19.42 37.42
C VAL A 214 -1.21 18.76 36.34
N LEU A 215 -0.55 18.01 35.46
CA LEU A 215 -1.20 17.20 34.44
C LEU A 215 -1.59 15.87 35.07
N ASP A 216 -2.88 15.55 35.08
CA ASP A 216 -3.40 14.26 35.58
C ASP A 216 -3.05 13.14 34.57
N ALA A 217 -3.56 13.26 33.35
CA ALA A 217 -3.25 12.33 32.26
C ALA A 217 -3.52 12.93 30.88
N ILE A 218 -2.85 12.39 29.86
CA ILE A 218 -3.20 12.54 28.44
C ILE A 218 -3.72 11.20 27.94
N ILE A 219 -5.00 11.14 27.57
CA ILE A 219 -5.70 9.89 27.24
C ILE A 219 -6.13 9.93 25.77
N PHE A 220 -5.64 8.99 24.97
CA PHE A 220 -6.19 8.69 23.65
C PHE A 220 -7.55 8.00 23.81
N LYS A 221 -8.63 8.67 23.42
CA LYS A 221 -10.01 8.22 23.64
C LYS A 221 -10.52 7.32 22.52
N SER A 222 -10.28 7.70 21.26
CA SER A 222 -10.85 6.97 20.12
C SER A 222 -10.16 7.32 18.80
N ILE A 223 -10.20 6.38 17.84
CA ILE A 223 -9.77 6.58 16.46
C ILE A 223 -10.96 7.15 15.65
N VAL A 224 -10.76 8.28 14.97
CA VAL A 224 -11.74 8.94 14.09
C VAL A 224 -11.52 8.54 12.63
N GLN A 225 -10.26 8.46 12.23
CA GLN A 225 -9.83 8.06 10.89
C GLN A 225 -8.51 7.28 11.01
N ALA A 226 -8.34 6.28 10.17
CA ALA A 226 -7.05 5.60 10.02
C ALA A 226 -6.83 5.15 8.58
N GLU A 227 -5.65 5.39 8.06
CA GLU A 227 -5.18 4.86 6.78
C GLU A 227 -4.19 3.73 7.03
N VAL A 228 -4.40 2.60 6.35
CA VAL A 228 -3.53 1.41 6.41
C VAL A 228 -3.06 1.09 5.01
N HIS A 229 -1.75 0.95 4.79
CA HIS A 229 -1.21 0.84 3.45
C HIS A 229 -0.11 -0.21 3.28
N TRP A 230 0.07 -0.60 2.02
CA TRP A 230 1.18 -1.40 1.49
C TRP A 230 1.81 -0.65 0.32
N GLU A 231 3.10 -0.85 0.11
CA GLU A 231 3.78 -0.40 -1.10
C GLU A 231 4.50 -1.57 -1.74
N LEU A 232 4.31 -1.71 -3.04
CA LEU A 232 4.88 -2.77 -3.86
C LEU A 232 5.77 -2.15 -4.93
N GLU A 233 6.87 -2.80 -5.28
CA GLU A 233 7.82 -2.28 -6.27
C GLU A 233 7.31 -2.52 -7.69
N HIS A 234 7.35 -1.47 -8.51
CA HIS A 234 7.08 -1.52 -9.94
C HIS A 234 7.89 -0.44 -10.68
N ARG A 235 8.64 -0.84 -11.71
CA ARG A 235 9.55 0.06 -12.48
C ARG A 235 8.85 1.12 -13.33
N ASP A 236 7.56 0.94 -13.56
CA ASP A 236 6.70 1.85 -14.30
C ASP A 236 5.37 1.93 -13.55
N ALA A 237 5.39 2.56 -12.37
CA ALA A 237 4.28 2.50 -11.44
C ALA A 237 3.06 3.25 -11.99
N VAL A 238 3.28 4.35 -12.71
CA VAL A 238 2.22 5.12 -13.39
C VAL A 238 1.49 4.26 -14.42
N SER A 239 2.19 3.63 -15.37
CA SER A 239 1.53 2.81 -16.39
C SER A 239 0.82 1.61 -15.77
N TRP A 240 1.39 1.04 -14.71
CA TRP A 240 0.75 -0.06 -13.98
C TRP A 240 -0.58 0.35 -13.35
N VAL A 241 -0.63 1.50 -12.67
CA VAL A 241 -1.88 2.02 -12.08
C VAL A 241 -2.91 2.30 -13.18
N SER A 242 -2.49 2.86 -14.32
CA SER A 242 -3.36 3.09 -15.47
C SER A 242 -3.93 1.79 -16.06
N GLY A 243 -3.10 0.73 -16.14
CA GLY A 243 -3.53 -0.61 -16.55
C GLY A 243 -4.50 -1.23 -15.56
N PHE A 244 -4.19 -1.16 -14.26
CA PHE A 244 -5.06 -1.65 -13.18
C PHE A 244 -6.42 -0.96 -13.19
N ARG A 245 -6.46 0.35 -13.48
CA ARG A 245 -7.72 1.11 -13.65
C ARG A 245 -8.60 0.53 -14.75
N LYS A 246 -8.02 0.17 -15.90
CA LYS A 246 -8.77 -0.42 -17.02
C LYS A 246 -9.34 -1.79 -16.63
N ALA A 247 -8.52 -2.60 -15.98
CA ALA A 247 -8.95 -3.90 -15.48
C ALA A 247 -10.05 -3.78 -14.41
N LEU A 248 -9.94 -2.80 -13.52
CA LEU A 248 -10.97 -2.52 -12.50
C LEU A 248 -12.29 -2.11 -13.14
N PHE A 249 -12.25 -1.26 -14.17
CA PHE A 249 -13.45 -0.88 -14.94
C PHE A 249 -14.11 -2.09 -15.61
N ALA A 250 -13.31 -2.97 -16.20
CA ALA A 250 -13.82 -4.20 -16.83
C ALA A 250 -14.38 -5.21 -15.81
N ALA A 251 -13.79 -5.27 -14.62
CA ALA A 251 -14.17 -6.23 -13.58
C ALA A 251 -15.55 -5.95 -12.97
N ASP A 252 -15.95 -4.68 -12.86
CA ASP A 252 -17.22 -4.31 -12.26
C ASP A 252 -17.70 -2.94 -12.76
N ASN A 253 -18.52 -2.96 -13.81
CA ASN A 253 -19.17 -1.77 -14.38
C ASN A 253 -20.09 -1.04 -13.38
N ALA A 254 -20.44 -1.66 -12.26
CA ALA A 254 -21.30 -1.06 -11.23
C ALA A 254 -20.49 -0.42 -10.08
N THR A 255 -19.18 -0.66 -9.96
CA THR A 255 -18.39 -0.03 -8.90
C THR A 255 -18.20 1.45 -9.21
N ARG A 256 -18.70 2.28 -8.30
CA ARG A 256 -18.40 3.71 -8.25
C ARG A 256 -16.98 3.90 -7.71
N PHE A 257 -15.99 3.74 -8.58
CA PHE A 257 -14.65 4.26 -8.31
C PHE A 257 -14.51 5.65 -8.93
N THR A 258 -13.76 6.51 -8.24
CA THR A 258 -13.42 7.84 -8.72
C THR A 258 -11.96 7.84 -9.10
N VAL A 259 -11.66 8.35 -10.29
CA VAL A 259 -10.30 8.65 -10.70
C VAL A 259 -10.13 10.14 -10.49
N TYR A 260 -9.10 10.52 -9.76
CA TYR A 260 -8.76 11.93 -9.59
C TYR A 260 -7.25 12.10 -9.68
N GLN A 261 -6.85 13.31 -10.03
CA GLN A 261 -5.46 13.71 -10.08
C GLN A 261 -5.17 14.68 -8.93
N ILE A 262 -4.04 14.48 -8.25
CA ILE A 262 -3.48 15.46 -7.31
C ILE A 262 -2.08 15.78 -7.81
N GLY A 263 -1.88 17.01 -8.28
CA GLY A 263 -0.67 17.35 -9.04
C GLY A 263 -0.49 16.42 -10.23
N ASN A 264 0.66 15.75 -10.31
CA ASN A 264 0.97 14.76 -11.34
C ASN A 264 0.63 13.31 -10.96
N ALA A 265 0.07 13.07 -9.76
CA ALA A 265 -0.31 11.74 -9.32
C ALA A 265 -1.72 11.38 -9.80
N GLU A 266 -1.86 10.28 -10.55
CA GLU A 266 -3.15 9.65 -10.80
C GLU A 266 -3.50 8.70 -9.65
N CYS A 267 -4.68 8.90 -9.07
CA CYS A 267 -5.19 8.13 -7.95
C CYS A 267 -6.52 7.48 -8.31
N ILE A 268 -6.62 6.19 -8.05
CA ILE A 268 -7.88 5.43 -8.11
C ILE A 268 -8.43 5.35 -6.70
N LYS A 269 -9.64 5.84 -6.47
CA LYS A 269 -10.36 5.65 -5.20
C LYS A 269 -11.61 4.81 -5.41
N LEU A 270 -11.58 3.60 -4.88
CA LEU A 270 -12.69 2.68 -4.86
C LEU A 270 -13.42 2.79 -3.51
N THR A 271 -14.68 3.24 -3.52
CA THR A 271 -15.51 3.25 -2.31
C THR A 271 -16.06 1.84 -2.07
N ILE A 272 -15.56 1.14 -1.05
CA ILE A 272 -16.05 -0.19 -0.69
C ILE A 272 -17.40 -0.05 0.04
N ASN A 273 -17.48 0.92 0.95
CA ASN A 273 -18.71 1.36 1.62
C ASN A 273 -18.51 2.81 2.15
N PRO A 274 -19.53 3.47 2.73
CA PRO A 274 -19.40 4.86 3.20
C PRO A 274 -18.30 5.11 4.26
N GLU A 275 -17.84 4.07 4.96
CA GLU A 275 -16.83 4.13 6.02
C GLU A 275 -15.46 3.59 5.57
N ILE A 276 -15.36 2.97 4.39
CA ILE A 276 -14.16 2.29 3.91
C ILE A 276 -13.93 2.56 2.43
N ALA A 277 -12.75 3.08 2.09
CA ALA A 277 -12.31 3.24 0.71
C ALA A 277 -10.92 2.63 0.50
N LEU A 278 -10.68 2.14 -0.71
CA LEU A 278 -9.36 1.73 -1.19
C LEU A 278 -8.82 2.80 -2.15
N LYS A 279 -7.63 3.32 -1.86
CA LYS A 279 -6.88 4.20 -2.76
C LYS A 279 -5.70 3.43 -3.35
N ILE A 280 -5.47 3.59 -4.65
CA ILE A 280 -4.35 3.01 -5.38
C ILE A 280 -3.70 4.11 -6.20
N TYR A 281 -2.40 4.31 -6.03
CA TYR A 281 -1.67 5.37 -6.73
C TYR A 281 -0.18 5.04 -6.86
N ALA A 282 0.46 5.70 -7.83
CA ALA A 282 1.86 5.53 -8.13
C ALA A 282 2.73 6.47 -7.28
N LYS A 283 3.85 5.94 -6.80
CA LYS A 283 4.98 6.65 -6.18
C LYS A 283 6.18 6.56 -7.10
N GLU A 284 6.07 7.21 -8.26
CA GLU A 284 6.96 7.05 -9.41
C GLU A 284 8.43 7.34 -9.06
N ALA A 285 8.71 8.41 -8.31
CA ALA A 285 10.06 8.75 -7.88
C ALA A 285 10.74 7.66 -7.03
N ALA A 286 9.97 6.70 -6.52
CA ALA A 286 10.47 5.56 -5.77
C ALA A 286 10.14 4.21 -6.42
N ASN A 287 9.67 4.17 -7.67
CA ASN A 287 9.29 2.95 -8.39
C ASN A 287 8.34 2.05 -7.59
N ARG A 288 7.31 2.64 -6.98
CA ARG A 288 6.37 1.91 -6.11
C ARG A 288 4.92 2.20 -6.49
N VAL A 289 4.06 1.20 -6.29
CA VAL A 289 2.60 1.35 -6.29
C VAL A 289 2.13 1.20 -4.85
N ARG A 290 1.29 2.14 -4.41
CA ARG A 290 0.72 2.14 -3.07
C ARG A 290 -0.74 1.70 -3.09
N PHE A 291 -1.08 0.81 -2.16
CA PHE A 291 -2.44 0.37 -1.86
C PHE A 291 -2.78 0.84 -0.45
N GLU A 292 -3.86 1.58 -0.28
CA GLU A 292 -4.23 2.20 0.98
C GLU A 292 -5.71 2.01 1.29
N ILE A 293 -6.02 1.40 2.42
CA ILE A 293 -7.37 1.35 2.98
C ILE A 293 -7.55 2.54 3.92
N GLU A 294 -8.50 3.40 3.57
CA GLU A 294 -8.96 4.51 4.38
C GLU A 294 -10.20 4.08 5.17
N PHE A 295 -10.10 4.07 6.51
CA PHE A 295 -11.22 3.90 7.42
C PHE A 295 -11.67 5.28 7.92
N ILE A 296 -12.93 5.64 7.71
CA ILE A 296 -13.52 6.92 8.12
C ILE A 296 -14.72 6.67 9.04
N GLY A 297 -14.81 7.40 10.16
CA GLY A 297 -16.01 7.45 10.98
C GLY A 297 -16.04 6.39 12.09
N LYS A 298 -17.09 5.55 12.15
CA LYS A 298 -17.35 4.62 13.27
C LYS A 298 -16.45 3.38 13.21
N ILE A 299 -15.13 3.55 13.24
CA ILE A 299 -14.09 2.50 13.20
C ILE A 299 -14.34 1.37 14.22
N ASN A 300 -14.92 1.72 15.37
CA ASN A 300 -15.35 0.78 16.39
C ASN A 300 -16.28 -0.33 15.87
N ARG A 301 -17.09 -0.09 14.81
CA ARG A 301 -17.96 -1.09 14.20
C ARG A 301 -17.16 -2.09 13.34
N SER A 302 -16.22 -1.61 12.54
CA SER A 302 -15.30 -2.44 11.75
C SER A 302 -14.41 -3.32 12.65
N PHE A 303 -14.07 -2.81 13.83
CA PHE A 303 -13.36 -3.55 14.88
C PHE A 303 -14.24 -4.65 15.52
N ARG A 304 -15.50 -4.35 15.86
CA ARG A 304 -16.45 -5.32 16.46
C ARG A 304 -16.65 -6.58 15.62
N THR A 305 -16.63 -6.46 14.29
CA THR A 305 -16.89 -7.62 13.40
C THR A 305 -15.70 -8.56 13.30
N HIS A 306 -14.49 -8.13 13.67
CA HIS A 306 -13.25 -8.86 13.39
C HIS A 306 -12.39 -9.15 14.62
N SER A 307 -12.60 -8.47 15.74
CA SER A 307 -11.89 -8.70 17.00
C SER A 307 -12.80 -9.39 18.02
N ARG A 308 -12.40 -10.59 18.49
CA ARG A 308 -13.00 -11.25 19.67
C ARG A 308 -12.61 -10.55 20.99
N ALA A 309 -11.57 -9.71 20.98
CA ALA A 309 -11.15 -8.95 22.14
C ALA A 309 -12.06 -7.72 22.27
N GLY A 310 -12.87 -7.74 23.32
CA GLY A 310 -13.87 -6.72 23.60
C GLY A 310 -13.29 -5.32 23.85
N TYR A 311 -14.23 -4.41 24.12
CA TYR A 311 -14.15 -2.95 24.26
C TYR A 311 -13.08 -2.31 25.18
N ARG A 312 -12.10 -3.06 25.69
CA ARG A 312 -11.14 -2.61 26.71
C ARG A 312 -9.68 -2.49 26.23
N THR A 313 -9.41 -2.61 24.94
CA THR A 313 -8.04 -2.48 24.40
C THR A 313 -7.65 -1.01 24.18
N SER A 314 -6.37 -0.69 24.34
CA SER A 314 -5.85 0.67 24.16
C SER A 314 -5.98 1.14 22.69
N VAL A 315 -5.94 2.46 22.44
CA VAL A 315 -5.95 2.99 21.06
C VAL A 315 -4.78 2.44 20.21
N PRO A 316 -3.54 2.33 20.71
CA PRO A 316 -2.46 1.64 20.00
C PRO A 316 -2.81 0.21 19.58
N ASP A 317 -3.38 -0.60 20.48
CA ASP A 317 -3.79 -1.97 20.16
C ASP A 317 -4.89 -2.00 19.09
N GLN A 318 -5.83 -1.05 19.17
CA GLN A 318 -6.89 -0.91 18.17
C GLN A 318 -6.32 -0.59 16.79
N LEU A 319 -5.32 0.29 16.70
CA LEU A 319 -4.64 0.61 15.44
C LEU A 319 -3.97 -0.63 14.84
N LYS A 320 -3.22 -1.39 15.64
CA LYS A 320 -2.58 -2.64 15.20
C LYS A 320 -3.59 -3.63 14.62
N ALA A 321 -4.73 -3.79 15.30
CA ALA A 321 -5.79 -4.70 14.86
C ALA A 321 -6.45 -4.30 13.52
N LEU A 322 -6.40 -3.01 13.11
CA LEU A 322 -6.96 -2.56 11.82
C LEU A 322 -6.24 -3.13 10.61
N ARG A 323 -5.01 -3.63 10.77
CA ARG A 323 -4.24 -4.25 9.68
C ARG A 323 -4.93 -5.49 9.12
N VAL A 324 -5.58 -6.27 9.97
CA VAL A 324 -6.28 -7.51 9.59
C VAL A 324 -7.46 -7.25 8.64
N PRO A 325 -8.47 -6.42 8.99
CA PRO A 325 -9.56 -6.12 8.07
C PRO A 325 -9.07 -5.35 6.82
N ALA A 326 -8.07 -4.47 6.95
CA ALA A 326 -7.50 -3.77 5.80
C ALA A 326 -6.91 -4.76 4.77
N ALA A 327 -6.12 -5.74 5.24
CA ALA A 327 -5.54 -6.76 4.39
C ALA A 327 -6.63 -7.56 3.66
N LYS A 328 -7.69 -7.96 4.38
CA LYS A 328 -8.83 -8.68 3.78
C LYS A 328 -9.51 -7.87 2.67
N HIS A 329 -9.72 -6.57 2.88
CA HIS A 329 -10.33 -5.71 1.87
C HIS A 329 -9.46 -5.60 0.60
N VAL A 330 -8.17 -5.29 0.75
CA VAL A 330 -7.24 -5.21 -0.40
C VAL A 330 -7.12 -6.55 -1.12
N GLN A 331 -6.94 -7.65 -0.38
CA GLN A 331 -6.81 -9.00 -0.97
C GLN A 331 -8.07 -9.39 -1.75
N ARG A 332 -9.26 -9.06 -1.23
CA ARG A 332 -10.52 -9.30 -1.92
C ARG A 332 -10.59 -8.51 -3.23
N THR A 333 -10.36 -7.20 -3.18
CA THR A 333 -10.38 -6.37 -4.40
C THR A 333 -9.37 -6.86 -5.43
N TRP A 334 -8.15 -7.17 -5.00
CA TRP A 334 -7.11 -7.71 -5.88
C TRP A 334 -7.57 -9.02 -6.53
N ASN A 335 -8.07 -9.98 -5.75
CA ASN A 335 -8.52 -11.27 -6.28
C ASN A 335 -9.66 -11.11 -7.29
N GLU A 336 -10.55 -10.13 -7.11
CA GLU A 336 -11.60 -9.86 -8.10
C GLU A 336 -11.02 -9.25 -9.38
N VAL A 337 -10.17 -8.22 -9.29
CA VAL A 337 -9.59 -7.57 -10.49
C VAL A 337 -8.69 -8.53 -11.28
N MET A 338 -7.88 -9.33 -10.60
CA MET A 338 -6.94 -10.23 -11.28
C MET A 338 -7.61 -11.38 -12.03
N LYS A 339 -8.87 -11.72 -11.73
CA LYS A 339 -9.65 -12.66 -12.55
C LYS A 339 -9.85 -12.12 -13.97
N PHE A 340 -9.86 -10.80 -14.16
CA PHE A 340 -10.09 -10.14 -15.44
C PHE A 340 -8.79 -9.82 -16.18
N THR A 341 -7.71 -9.45 -15.48
CA THR A 341 -6.39 -9.28 -16.13
C THR A 341 -5.83 -10.59 -16.67
N ALA A 342 -6.12 -11.72 -16.03
CA ALA A 342 -5.76 -13.04 -16.55
C ALA A 342 -6.42 -13.35 -17.91
N ILE A 343 -7.49 -12.65 -18.29
CA ILE A 343 -8.17 -12.81 -19.58
C ILE A 343 -7.41 -12.05 -20.68
N GLU A 344 -6.78 -10.91 -20.38
CA GLU A 344 -6.03 -10.10 -21.37
C GLU A 344 -4.68 -10.73 -21.76
N ASP A 345 -3.94 -11.31 -20.80
CA ASP A 345 -2.70 -12.05 -21.10
C ASP A 345 -2.98 -13.30 -21.95
N ASN A 346 -4.09 -14.00 -21.67
CA ASN A 346 -4.52 -15.15 -22.46
C ASN A 346 -5.02 -14.76 -23.86
N ALA A 347 -5.60 -13.57 -24.02
CA ALA A 347 -6.03 -13.06 -25.32
C ALA A 347 -4.83 -12.70 -26.22
N THR A 348 -3.76 -12.14 -25.65
CA THR A 348 -2.52 -11.84 -26.38
C THR A 348 -1.82 -13.13 -26.82
N ASP A 349 -1.68 -14.11 -25.93
CA ASP A 349 -1.13 -15.43 -26.27
C ASP A 349 -1.97 -16.14 -27.35
N LEU A 350 -3.30 -16.04 -27.28
CA LEU A 350 -4.20 -16.62 -28.28
C LEU A 350 -4.09 -15.91 -29.63
N CYS A 351 -3.98 -14.59 -29.66
CA CYS A 351 -3.76 -13.81 -30.87
C CYS A 351 -2.43 -14.18 -31.54
N ASP A 352 -1.35 -14.29 -30.77
CA ASP A 352 -0.04 -14.72 -31.27
C ASP A 352 -0.05 -16.16 -31.79
N PHE A 353 -0.72 -17.06 -31.08
CA PHE A 353 -0.94 -18.44 -31.52
C PHE A 353 -1.69 -18.47 -32.85
N MET A 354 -2.81 -17.76 -32.95
CA MET A 354 -3.63 -17.72 -34.17
C MET A 354 -2.90 -17.05 -35.34
N ALA A 355 -2.13 -16.00 -35.10
CA ALA A 355 -1.33 -15.35 -36.14
C ALA A 355 -0.27 -16.29 -36.72
N ARG A 356 0.46 -17.04 -35.88
CA ARG A 356 1.46 -18.03 -36.33
C ARG A 356 0.82 -19.22 -37.03
N LEU A 357 -0.30 -19.71 -36.52
CA LEU A 357 -1.06 -20.80 -37.12
C LEU A 357 -1.60 -20.41 -38.51
N ASN A 358 -2.15 -19.20 -38.65
CA ASN A 358 -2.70 -18.72 -39.91
C ASN A 358 -1.67 -18.59 -41.03
N ARG A 359 -0.39 -18.35 -40.69
CA ARG A 359 0.73 -18.34 -41.66
C ARG A 359 1.11 -19.73 -42.18
N CYS A 360 0.86 -20.78 -41.38
CA CYS A 360 1.29 -22.14 -41.68
C CYS A 360 0.19 -23.04 -42.24
N VAL A 361 -1.07 -22.71 -41.95
CA VAL A 361 -2.22 -23.58 -42.19
C VAL A 361 -3.19 -22.92 -43.19
N PRO A 362 -3.55 -23.61 -44.29
CA PRO A 362 -4.60 -23.17 -45.21
C PRO A 362 -5.93 -22.92 -44.48
N GLU A 363 -6.68 -21.91 -44.92
CA GLU A 363 -7.85 -21.40 -44.21
C GLU A 363 -8.88 -22.47 -43.88
N GLU A 364 -9.16 -23.34 -44.84
CA GLU A 364 -10.09 -24.46 -44.77
C GLU A 364 -9.72 -25.49 -43.68
N ASN A 365 -8.44 -25.58 -43.30
CA ASN A 365 -7.94 -26.57 -42.34
C ASN A 365 -7.70 -26.00 -40.93
N ARG A 366 -7.69 -24.66 -40.77
CA ARG A 366 -7.35 -23.99 -39.49
C ARG A 366 -8.23 -24.44 -38.35
N ARG A 367 -9.55 -24.48 -38.56
CA ARG A 367 -10.53 -24.83 -37.51
C ARG A 367 -10.32 -26.25 -36.98
N VAL A 368 -10.04 -27.20 -37.86
CA VAL A 368 -9.81 -28.59 -37.50
C VAL A 368 -8.50 -28.74 -36.72
N ILE A 369 -7.41 -28.10 -37.19
CA ILE A 369 -6.12 -28.15 -36.50
C ILE A 369 -6.18 -27.50 -35.12
N VAL A 370 -6.81 -26.33 -34.98
CA VAL A 370 -7.01 -25.67 -33.68
C VAL A 370 -7.78 -26.59 -32.73
N SER A 371 -8.86 -27.23 -33.20
CA SER A 371 -9.65 -28.16 -32.38
C SER A 371 -8.83 -29.36 -31.90
N LEU A 372 -8.01 -29.94 -32.77
CA LEU A 372 -7.14 -31.08 -32.42
C LEU A 372 -6.06 -30.68 -31.41
N LEU A 373 -5.40 -29.52 -31.60
CA LEU A 373 -4.39 -29.03 -30.67
C LEU A 373 -4.99 -28.61 -29.31
N ALA A 374 -6.18 -28.00 -29.34
CA ALA A 374 -6.91 -27.59 -28.15
C ALA A 374 -7.43 -28.77 -27.32
N ASN A 375 -7.74 -29.91 -27.95
CA ASN A 375 -8.30 -31.07 -27.22
C ASN A 375 -7.31 -32.21 -26.99
N GLN A 376 -6.41 -32.47 -27.93
CA GLN A 376 -5.55 -33.65 -27.92
C GLN A 376 -4.08 -33.32 -27.71
N ARG A 377 -3.71 -32.03 -27.71
CA ARG A 377 -2.33 -31.52 -27.55
C ARG A 377 -1.33 -32.14 -28.54
N ARG A 378 -1.83 -32.74 -29.63
CA ARG A 378 -1.05 -33.54 -30.58
C ARG A 378 -1.62 -33.38 -31.97
N LEU A 379 -0.75 -33.54 -32.96
CA LEU A 379 -1.09 -33.58 -34.37
C LEU A 379 -0.32 -34.74 -35.02
N CYS A 380 -1.03 -35.55 -35.79
CA CYS A 380 -0.42 -36.61 -36.60
C CYS A 380 -0.38 -36.14 -38.05
N GLU A 381 0.73 -36.44 -38.72
CA GLU A 381 0.89 -36.12 -40.14
C GLU A 381 -0.12 -36.91 -40.99
N THR A 382 -0.88 -36.21 -41.82
CA THR A 382 -1.82 -36.83 -42.75
C THR A 382 -1.17 -37.10 -44.11
N ILE A 383 -1.88 -37.82 -44.98
CA ILE A 383 -1.51 -37.94 -46.41
C ILE A 383 -1.35 -36.56 -47.08
N PRO A 384 -0.67 -36.47 -48.25
CA PRO A 384 -0.39 -35.19 -48.91
C PRO A 384 -1.60 -34.28 -49.13
N ASP A 385 -2.76 -34.85 -49.46
CA ASP A 385 -4.02 -34.11 -49.68
C ASP A 385 -4.87 -33.97 -48.40
N GLY A 386 -4.34 -34.37 -47.24
CA GLY A 386 -5.02 -34.28 -45.96
C GLY A 386 -4.96 -32.89 -45.32
N PHE A 387 -5.55 -32.73 -44.14
CA PHE A 387 -5.62 -31.44 -43.45
C PHE A 387 -4.32 -31.04 -42.72
N ALA A 388 -3.39 -31.98 -42.49
CA ALA A 388 -2.10 -31.74 -41.82
C ALA A 388 -0.95 -32.52 -42.49
N PRO A 389 -0.65 -32.30 -43.79
CA PRO A 389 0.44 -32.96 -44.48
C PRO A 389 1.80 -32.56 -43.91
N SER A 390 2.86 -33.25 -44.33
CA SER A 390 4.24 -33.03 -43.86
C SER A 390 4.68 -31.57 -43.90
N THR A 391 4.31 -30.85 -44.95
CA THR A 391 4.64 -29.43 -45.17
C THR A 391 4.02 -28.52 -44.11
N VAL A 392 2.76 -28.76 -43.75
CA VAL A 392 2.05 -28.01 -42.69
C VAL A 392 2.64 -28.32 -41.32
N CYS A 393 2.90 -29.60 -41.02
CA CYS A 393 3.48 -30.00 -39.74
C CYS A 393 4.89 -29.41 -39.53
N GLN A 394 5.72 -29.42 -40.57
CA GLN A 394 7.06 -28.82 -40.53
C GLN A 394 7.03 -27.28 -40.46
N ALA A 395 6.05 -26.63 -41.08
CA ALA A 395 5.86 -25.18 -40.93
C ALA A 395 5.47 -24.81 -39.49
N LEU A 396 4.53 -25.55 -38.89
CA LEU A 396 4.13 -25.36 -37.50
C LEU A 396 5.26 -25.67 -36.51
N GLU A 397 6.14 -26.64 -36.81
CA GLU A 397 7.36 -26.89 -36.02
C GLU A 397 8.34 -25.72 -36.11
N ARG A 398 8.57 -25.15 -37.31
CA ARG A 398 9.44 -23.97 -37.51
C ARG A 398 8.94 -22.72 -36.80
N GLU A 399 7.61 -22.52 -36.73
CA GLU A 399 7.00 -21.41 -35.98
C GLU A 399 6.96 -21.65 -34.45
N GLY A 400 7.46 -22.81 -33.99
CA GLY A 400 7.47 -23.18 -32.58
C GLY A 400 6.10 -23.50 -32.00
N ILE A 401 5.11 -23.83 -32.85
CA ILE A 401 3.79 -24.31 -32.42
C ILE A 401 3.87 -25.79 -32.04
N LEU A 402 4.60 -26.58 -32.82
CA LEU A 402 4.76 -28.02 -32.63
C LEU A 402 6.18 -28.41 -32.25
N ILE A 403 6.31 -29.55 -31.57
CA ILE A 403 7.57 -30.22 -31.30
C ILE A 403 7.45 -31.67 -31.76
N ARG A 404 8.42 -32.15 -32.52
CA ARG A 404 8.43 -33.54 -32.99
C ARG A 404 8.65 -34.52 -31.84
N THR A 405 7.77 -35.50 -31.71
CA THR A 405 7.86 -36.52 -30.66
C THR A 405 8.66 -37.74 -31.14
N ARG A 406 9.53 -38.28 -30.27
CA ARG A 406 10.36 -39.47 -30.57
C ARG A 406 9.83 -40.76 -29.93
N ILE A 407 8.61 -40.73 -29.39
CA ILE A 407 8.14 -41.68 -28.36
C ILE A 407 7.67 -43.04 -28.92
N ARG A 408 7.46 -43.21 -30.25
CA ARG A 408 7.13 -44.52 -30.83
C ARG A 408 7.83 -44.80 -32.16
N LYS A 409 8.71 -45.81 -32.18
CA LYS A 409 9.35 -46.37 -33.39
C LYS A 409 8.40 -47.16 -34.34
N ARG A 410 7.10 -47.27 -34.03
CA ARG A 410 6.12 -48.13 -34.74
C ARG A 410 4.87 -47.41 -35.27
N ALA A 411 4.78 -46.09 -35.18
CA ALA A 411 3.67 -45.36 -35.79
C ALA A 411 3.93 -45.18 -37.30
N PRO A 412 2.94 -45.44 -38.17
CA PRO A 412 3.12 -45.33 -39.63
C PRO A 412 3.31 -43.88 -40.11
N GLN A 413 2.99 -42.88 -39.27
CA GLN A 413 3.08 -41.45 -39.57
C GLN A 413 3.82 -40.71 -38.45
N ALA A 414 4.47 -39.60 -38.80
CA ALA A 414 5.15 -38.75 -37.83
C ALA A 414 4.14 -38.10 -36.86
N GLN A 415 4.52 -38.02 -35.59
CA GLN A 415 3.70 -37.47 -34.52
C GLN A 415 4.34 -36.24 -33.90
N TYR A 416 3.54 -35.20 -33.73
CA TYR A 416 3.92 -33.92 -33.16
C TYR A 416 3.10 -33.64 -31.90
N ALA A 417 3.74 -33.04 -30.91
CA ALA A 417 3.10 -32.51 -29.72
C ALA A 417 3.02 -30.98 -29.82
N LEU A 418 2.00 -30.41 -29.20
CA LEU A 418 1.92 -28.97 -29.00
C LEU A 418 3.07 -28.51 -28.10
N ALA A 419 3.72 -27.38 -28.44
CA ALA A 419 4.81 -26.87 -27.63
C ALA A 419 4.33 -26.48 -26.22
N PRO A 420 5.17 -26.63 -25.17
CA PRO A 420 4.77 -26.40 -23.78
C PRO A 420 4.24 -25.00 -23.47
N SER A 421 4.66 -23.96 -24.21
CA SER A 421 4.11 -22.60 -24.08
C SER A 421 2.63 -22.56 -24.46
N TRP A 422 2.28 -23.10 -25.63
CA TRP A 422 0.91 -23.12 -26.14
C TRP A 422 0.01 -24.12 -25.39
N SER A 423 0.57 -25.24 -24.91
CA SER A 423 -0.17 -26.17 -24.03
C SER A 423 -0.68 -25.45 -22.79
N ARG A 424 0.21 -24.74 -22.08
CA ARG A 424 -0.13 -23.96 -20.88
C ARG A 424 -1.15 -22.85 -21.18
N MET A 425 -1.08 -22.23 -22.35
CA MET A 425 -2.11 -21.27 -22.80
C MET A 425 -3.49 -21.95 -22.91
N PHE A 426 -3.60 -23.09 -23.59
CA PHE A 426 -4.89 -23.79 -23.69
C PHE A 426 -5.36 -24.39 -22.36
N ASP A 427 -4.46 -24.81 -21.48
CA ASP A 427 -4.81 -25.31 -20.14
C ASP A 427 -5.46 -24.18 -19.32
N ARG A 428 -4.89 -22.96 -19.40
CA ARG A 428 -5.46 -21.73 -18.81
C ARG A 428 -6.80 -21.35 -19.45
N LEU A 429 -6.91 -21.36 -20.79
CA LEU A 429 -8.12 -20.97 -21.52
C LEU A 429 -9.30 -21.93 -21.33
N LEU A 430 -9.03 -23.23 -21.23
CA LEU A 430 -10.05 -24.27 -21.12
C LEU A 430 -10.31 -24.71 -19.67
N ASN A 431 -9.61 -24.10 -18.71
CA ASN A 431 -9.66 -24.46 -17.28
C ASN A 431 -9.41 -25.96 -17.04
N ARG A 432 -8.47 -26.55 -17.78
CA ARG A 432 -8.11 -27.98 -17.68
C ARG A 432 -6.78 -28.12 -16.92
N ASN A 433 -6.80 -28.84 -15.80
CA ASN A 433 -5.60 -29.24 -15.05
C ASN A 433 -5.11 -30.63 -15.46
N ASP A 434 -5.14 -30.94 -16.75
CA ASP A 434 -4.69 -32.22 -17.28
C ASP A 434 -3.17 -32.16 -17.55
N ALA A 435 -2.37 -32.09 -16.49
CA ALA A 435 -0.96 -32.41 -16.63
C ALA A 435 -0.84 -33.89 -17.04
N PRO A 436 -0.22 -34.22 -18.19
CA PRO A 436 -0.01 -35.63 -18.52
C PRO A 436 0.92 -36.25 -17.47
N PRO A 437 0.59 -37.44 -16.92
CA PRO A 437 1.30 -38.05 -15.79
C PRO A 437 2.74 -38.51 -16.09
N HIS A 438 3.37 -38.03 -17.15
CA HIS A 438 4.68 -38.48 -17.63
C HIS A 438 5.75 -37.37 -17.61
N LEU A 439 5.43 -36.16 -17.12
CA LEU A 439 6.37 -35.04 -17.00
C LEU A 439 6.55 -34.54 -15.57
N MET A 440 6.12 -35.31 -14.57
CA MET A 440 6.61 -35.18 -13.20
C MET A 440 7.68 -36.25 -12.97
N ASN A 441 8.91 -35.92 -13.34
CA ASN A 441 10.17 -36.37 -12.75
C ASN A 441 11.30 -35.43 -13.18
#